data_AF-A0A9W9LLU0-F1
#
_entry.id   AF-A0A9W9LLU0-F1
#
_cell.length_a   1.000
_cell.length_b   1.000
_cell.length_c   1.000
_cell.angle_alpha   90.00
_cell.angle_beta   90.00
_cell.angle_gamma   90.00
#
_symmetry.space_group_name_H-M   'P 1'
#
loop_
_entity.id
_entity.type
_entity.pdbx_description
1 polymer ?
#
loop_
_entity_poly.entity_id
_entity_poly.type
_entity_poly.pdbx_seq_one_letter_code
_entity_poly.pdbx_strand_id
1 'polypeptide(L)'
;MRNFGLALLPLCGLIVATPITDPPQSVDVNNPSASDPKTPPKQISFPKRPDNPFPNGIPTQPDKCDGEFPSDDCLHAMGSSGGYLYYEKDSGCSNNQKNVLETALWEATTLAFYSSNFPNNGEGSRGSASAHFYMGPDYLSQKDRIAGNLQRVSDFKSGKTSEKAYITMSCKDTKNLCKKRDQGTVGGYAWTYNGWFGYYHYITFCPSFFSIDNMDQKITEIESALSSGNTEKASDMRYLRTTGQYFLHEMMHTRIADGGKEPHINDEGVVEPGRTYPGNPAAYGPNLVHKLAQRPINQHGGATRASTNADSYAILANCAWWWDTTGYFPGVPGKPGPSSIEDDFPISLWIDLGNTTSPSKADFANLFSVDAEGFGNLTTTTSTTQTTTASTATATADDSCKESYKFFWDHFEIYGKNFDPSKFGKDGSGLKKQIEGCGALTGWHFDTDTSSGWQWHATGNLPVGTKDCVGRAVVSAGGEGPDGCKGSGL
;
A
#
# COMPACT_ATOMS: atom_id res chain seq x y z
N MET A 1 -70.11 26.21 29.20
CA MET A 1 -69.03 27.23 29.18
C MET A 1 -67.69 26.53 29.37
N ARG A 2 -66.90 26.37 28.32
CA ARG A 2 -65.45 26.12 28.38
C ARG A 2 -64.88 26.58 27.03
N ASN A 3 -64.17 27.71 27.08
CA ASN A 3 -63.52 28.33 25.92
C ASN A 3 -62.27 27.54 25.56
N PHE A 4 -62.14 27.17 24.28
CA PHE A 4 -60.87 26.76 23.69
C PHE A 4 -60.15 28.01 23.19
N GLY A 5 -59.00 28.31 23.80
CA GLY A 5 -58.06 29.33 23.30
C GLY A 5 -57.16 28.71 22.24
N LEU A 6 -57.29 29.17 20.99
CA LEU A 6 -56.35 28.89 19.91
C LEU A 6 -55.11 29.77 20.11
N ALA A 7 -53.95 29.15 20.35
CA ALA A 7 -52.66 29.83 20.34
C ALA A 7 -52.11 29.85 18.89
N LEU A 8 -51.97 31.04 18.32
CA LEU A 8 -51.25 31.28 17.07
C LEU A 8 -49.74 31.18 17.31
N LEU A 9 -49.10 30.15 16.76
CA LEU A 9 -47.65 30.06 16.66
C LEU A 9 -47.17 30.90 15.45
N PRO A 10 -46.08 31.68 15.58
CA PRO A 10 -45.54 32.43 14.47
C PRO A 10 -44.83 31.49 13.49
N LEU A 11 -45.23 31.54 12.22
CA LEU A 11 -44.45 30.96 11.12
C LEU A 11 -43.11 31.71 11.01
N CYS A 12 -42.06 31.18 11.64
CA CYS A 12 -40.70 31.48 11.21
C CYS A 12 -40.48 30.81 9.85
N GLY A 13 -40.41 31.61 8.79
CA GLY A 13 -40.03 31.13 7.46
C GLY A 13 -38.63 30.51 7.52
N LEU A 14 -38.54 29.20 7.27
CA LEU A 14 -37.27 28.57 6.92
C LEU A 14 -36.81 29.19 5.60
N ILE A 15 -35.84 30.10 5.67
CA ILE A 15 -35.02 30.43 4.52
C ILE A 15 -34.10 29.22 4.34
N VAL A 16 -34.52 28.28 3.49
CA VAL A 16 -33.62 27.25 2.96
C VAL A 16 -32.68 28.00 2.02
N ALA A 17 -31.54 28.44 2.54
CA ALA A 17 -30.44 28.86 1.69
C ALA A 17 -30.01 27.62 0.92
N THR A 18 -30.51 27.47 -0.32
CA THR A 18 -29.93 26.52 -1.26
C THR A 18 -28.47 26.96 -1.42
N PRO A 19 -27.48 26.09 -1.09
CA PRO A 19 -26.09 26.43 -1.34
C PRO A 19 -25.99 26.82 -2.82
N ILE A 20 -25.53 28.04 -3.08
CA ILE A 20 -25.19 28.47 -4.42
C ILE A 20 -23.94 27.63 -4.77
N THR A 21 -24.17 26.44 -5.31
CA THR A 21 -23.14 25.70 -6.01
C THR A 21 -22.90 26.49 -7.29
N ASP A 22 -21.93 27.39 -7.26
CA ASP A 22 -21.37 27.90 -8.51
C ASP A 22 -21.07 26.68 -9.39
N PRO A 23 -21.42 26.72 -10.69
CA PRO A 23 -21.12 25.60 -11.58
C PRO A 23 -19.63 25.26 -11.44
N PRO A 24 -19.26 23.97 -11.38
CA PRO A 24 -17.90 23.56 -11.11
C PRO A 24 -16.97 24.29 -12.08
N GLN A 25 -16.11 25.14 -11.52
CA GLN A 25 -15.09 25.81 -12.33
C GLN A 25 -14.26 24.72 -12.99
N SER A 26 -14.00 24.87 -14.29
CA SER A 26 -13.11 23.94 -14.99
C SER A 26 -11.75 23.93 -14.30
N VAL A 27 -11.38 22.81 -13.70
CA VAL A 27 -10.08 22.65 -13.05
C VAL A 27 -8.99 22.55 -14.11
N ASP A 28 -7.97 23.41 -14.03
CA ASP A 28 -6.75 23.26 -14.82
C ASP A 28 -5.90 22.13 -14.21
N VAL A 29 -5.87 20.98 -14.88
CA VAL A 29 -5.13 19.80 -14.44
C VAL A 29 -3.62 20.05 -14.28
N ASN A 30 -3.05 21.00 -15.03
CA ASN A 30 -1.63 21.34 -14.94
C ASN A 30 -1.33 22.41 -13.89
N ASN A 31 -2.36 23.16 -13.47
CA ASN A 31 -2.27 24.13 -12.39
C ASN A 31 -3.50 24.04 -11.47
N PRO A 32 -3.66 22.95 -10.70
CA PRO A 32 -4.87 22.69 -9.93
C PRO A 32 -5.26 23.82 -8.98
N SER A 33 -4.28 24.49 -8.37
CA SER A 33 -4.49 25.61 -7.45
C SER A 33 -5.01 26.88 -8.11
N ALA A 34 -4.98 26.99 -9.45
CA ALA A 34 -5.62 28.12 -10.15
C ALA A 34 -7.14 28.12 -9.99
N SER A 35 -7.73 26.97 -9.62
CA SER A 35 -9.15 26.83 -9.34
C SER A 35 -9.52 27.04 -7.86
N ASP A 36 -8.54 27.38 -7.02
CA ASP A 36 -8.79 27.66 -5.60
C ASP A 36 -9.72 28.88 -5.45
N PRO A 37 -10.71 28.82 -4.55
CA PRO A 37 -11.63 29.92 -4.34
C PRO A 37 -10.89 31.13 -3.81
N LYS A 38 -11.22 32.32 -4.34
CA LYS A 38 -10.63 33.59 -3.90
C LYS A 38 -11.07 34.02 -2.50
N THR A 39 -12.11 33.39 -1.97
CA THR A 39 -12.66 33.68 -0.65
C THR A 39 -12.91 32.36 0.06
N PRO A 40 -12.37 32.17 1.27
CA PRO A 40 -12.62 30.96 2.06
C PRO A 40 -14.11 30.71 2.27
N PRO A 41 -14.57 29.46 2.14
CA PRO A 41 -15.94 29.14 2.48
C PRO A 41 -16.17 29.38 3.98
N LYS A 42 -17.34 29.89 4.33
CA LYS A 42 -17.71 30.13 5.75
C LYS A 42 -17.95 28.82 6.52
N GLN A 43 -18.30 27.77 5.80
CA GLN A 43 -18.53 26.41 6.29
C GLN A 43 -18.02 25.46 5.22
N ILE A 44 -17.33 24.40 5.62
CA ILE A 44 -16.93 23.32 4.73
C ILE A 44 -18.01 22.25 4.70
N SER A 45 -18.14 21.55 3.58
CA SER A 45 -19.07 20.44 3.41
C SER A 45 -18.30 19.14 3.31
N PHE A 46 -18.70 18.12 4.07
CA PHE A 46 -17.99 16.86 4.07
C PHE A 46 -18.60 15.88 3.07
N PRO A 47 -17.77 15.15 2.30
CA PRO A 47 -18.20 13.93 1.67
C PRO A 47 -18.83 13.00 2.71
N LYS A 48 -19.94 12.34 2.36
CA LYS A 48 -20.61 11.41 3.26
C LYS A 48 -19.63 10.31 3.66
N ARG A 49 -19.36 10.18 4.97
CA ARG A 49 -18.60 9.05 5.50
C ARG A 49 -19.49 7.80 5.61
N PRO A 50 -18.97 6.60 5.31
CA PRO A 50 -19.66 5.36 5.62
C PRO A 50 -19.81 5.21 7.14
N ASP A 51 -20.77 4.40 7.59
CA ASP A 51 -20.92 4.09 9.01
C ASP A 51 -19.64 3.44 9.56
N ASN A 52 -19.31 3.71 10.84
CA ASN A 52 -18.15 3.08 11.48
C ASN A 52 -18.30 1.56 11.36
N PRO A 53 -17.38 0.89 10.67
CA PRO A 53 -17.50 -0.53 10.45
C PRO A 53 -17.46 -1.32 11.77
N PHE A 54 -16.85 -0.81 12.84
CA PHE A 54 -16.53 -1.52 14.09
C PHE A 54 -17.36 -1.05 15.29
N PRO A 55 -18.70 -1.17 15.27
CA PRO A 55 -19.54 -0.65 16.36
C PRO A 55 -19.28 -1.31 17.73
N ASN A 56 -18.61 -2.47 17.74
CA ASN A 56 -18.22 -3.20 18.96
C ASN A 56 -16.70 -3.23 19.17
N GLY A 57 -15.95 -2.35 18.48
CA GLY A 57 -14.50 -2.36 18.45
C GLY A 57 -13.88 -3.45 17.58
N ILE A 58 -12.57 -3.38 17.44
CA ILE A 58 -11.76 -4.39 16.74
C ILE A 58 -11.47 -5.55 17.71
N PRO A 59 -11.73 -6.82 17.33
CA PRO A 59 -11.49 -7.96 18.21
C PRO A 59 -10.00 -8.18 18.48
N THR A 60 -9.69 -8.78 19.63
CA THR A 60 -8.36 -9.35 19.89
C THR A 60 -8.27 -10.73 19.23
N GLN A 61 -7.06 -11.12 18.80
CA GLN A 61 -6.79 -12.47 18.31
C GLN A 61 -7.23 -13.53 19.35
N PRO A 62 -7.85 -14.65 18.89
CA PRO A 62 -8.17 -15.78 19.76
C PRO A 62 -6.95 -16.34 20.50
N ASP A 63 -7.15 -16.92 21.69
CA ASP A 63 -6.05 -17.43 22.54
C ASP A 63 -5.15 -18.49 21.89
N LYS A 64 -5.68 -19.22 20.91
CA LYS A 64 -4.98 -20.25 20.14
C LYS A 64 -4.15 -19.71 18.97
N CYS A 65 -4.20 -18.41 18.74
CA CYS A 65 -3.36 -17.75 17.74
C CYS A 65 -2.00 -17.45 18.34
N ASP A 66 -0.96 -18.03 17.73
CA ASP A 66 0.38 -17.48 17.84
C ASP A 66 0.43 -16.26 16.92
N GLY A 67 0.74 -15.09 17.50
CA GLY A 67 0.83 -13.84 16.78
C GLY A 67 1.83 -13.91 15.62
N GLU A 68 2.90 -14.70 15.71
CA GLU A 68 3.89 -14.79 14.62
C GLU A 68 3.60 -15.94 13.64
N PHE A 69 2.88 -16.98 14.08
CA PHE A 69 2.67 -18.22 13.33
C PHE A 69 1.23 -18.73 13.47
N PRO A 70 0.24 -18.08 12.82
CA PRO A 70 -1.14 -18.49 12.96
C PRO A 70 -1.33 -19.93 12.42
N SER A 71 -1.78 -20.82 13.30
CA SER A 71 -2.17 -22.19 12.97
C SER A 71 -3.48 -22.24 12.16
N ASP A 72 -3.78 -23.36 11.51
CA ASP A 72 -5.10 -23.56 10.87
C ASP A 72 -6.27 -23.30 11.83
N ASP A 73 -6.14 -23.77 13.07
CA ASP A 73 -7.16 -23.53 14.10
C ASP A 73 -7.31 -22.05 14.42
N CYS A 74 -6.22 -21.28 14.41
CA CYS A 74 -6.26 -19.82 14.54
C CYS A 74 -7.01 -19.18 13.37
N LEU A 75 -6.64 -19.51 12.13
CA LEU A 75 -7.29 -18.96 10.93
C LEU A 75 -8.77 -19.29 10.88
N HIS A 76 -9.14 -20.53 11.21
CA HIS A 76 -10.53 -20.95 11.26
C HIS A 76 -11.33 -20.15 12.31
N ALA A 77 -10.75 -19.90 13.48
CA ALA A 77 -11.40 -19.05 14.49
C ALA A 77 -11.51 -17.60 14.05
N MET A 78 -10.47 -17.04 13.44
CA MET A 78 -10.52 -15.69 12.90
C MET A 78 -11.61 -15.58 11.83
N GLY A 79 -11.61 -16.45 10.82
CA GLY A 79 -12.62 -16.48 9.75
C GLY A 79 -14.05 -16.60 10.27
N SER A 80 -14.30 -17.38 11.33
CA SER A 80 -15.63 -17.54 11.92
C SER A 80 -16.20 -16.27 12.57
N SER A 81 -15.33 -15.33 12.97
CA SER A 81 -15.72 -14.09 13.63
C SER A 81 -16.03 -12.93 12.67
N GLY A 82 -15.94 -13.16 11.36
CA GLY A 82 -16.25 -12.16 10.33
C GLY A 82 -15.30 -10.96 10.32
N GLY A 83 -14.18 -11.06 11.03
CA GLY A 83 -13.14 -10.04 11.09
C GLY A 83 -11.93 -10.45 10.26
N TYR A 84 -11.39 -9.51 9.50
CA TYR A 84 -10.10 -9.66 8.82
C TYR A 84 -9.01 -8.84 9.53
N LEU A 85 -9.35 -8.22 10.66
CA LEU A 85 -8.47 -7.34 11.43
C LEU A 85 -8.56 -7.66 12.91
N TYR A 86 -7.41 -7.80 13.56
CA TYR A 86 -7.31 -8.14 14.98
C TYR A 86 -6.23 -7.33 15.69
N TYR A 87 -6.40 -7.09 16.98
CA TYR A 87 -5.27 -6.81 17.85
C TYR A 87 -4.53 -8.10 18.18
N GLU A 88 -3.20 -8.06 18.11
CA GLU A 88 -2.35 -9.09 18.72
C GLU A 88 -2.75 -9.26 20.20
N LYS A 89 -2.76 -10.50 20.69
CA LYS A 89 -3.16 -10.82 22.08
C LYS A 89 -2.44 -9.96 23.11
N ASP A 90 -1.13 -9.83 22.93
CA ASP A 90 -0.24 -9.00 23.75
C ASP A 90 0.19 -7.74 23.02
N SER A 91 -0.72 -7.16 22.21
CA SER A 91 -0.47 -5.97 21.38
C SER A 91 0.13 -4.77 22.11
N GLY A 92 0.06 -4.72 23.44
CA GLY A 92 0.54 -3.58 24.21
C GLY A 92 -0.29 -2.29 24.01
N CYS A 93 -1.39 -2.37 23.26
CA CYS A 93 -2.26 -1.23 23.03
C CYS A 93 -3.13 -0.95 24.26
N SER A 94 -3.02 0.26 24.82
CA SER A 94 -3.99 0.78 25.78
C SER A 94 -5.37 0.97 25.14
N ASN A 95 -6.43 1.04 25.96
CA ASN A 95 -7.78 1.30 25.44
C ASN A 95 -7.88 2.58 24.61
N ASN A 96 -7.15 3.64 25.00
CA ASN A 96 -7.10 4.87 24.23
C ASN A 96 -6.47 4.66 22.85
N GLN A 97 -5.34 3.95 22.78
CA GLN A 97 -4.69 3.63 21.51
C GLN A 97 -5.59 2.75 20.62
N LYS A 98 -6.31 1.79 21.19
CA LYS A 98 -7.28 0.98 20.45
C LYS A 98 -8.39 1.83 19.83
N ASN A 99 -8.91 2.81 20.56
CA ASN A 99 -9.91 3.74 20.01
C ASN A 99 -9.32 4.59 18.87
N VAL A 100 -8.08 5.07 19.01
CA VAL A 100 -7.39 5.82 17.93
C VAL A 100 -7.22 4.94 16.68
N LEU A 101 -6.82 3.69 16.84
CA LEU A 101 -6.64 2.74 15.72
C LEU A 101 -7.96 2.39 15.03
N GLU A 102 -9.04 2.24 15.79
CA GLU A 102 -10.38 2.02 15.23
C GLU A 102 -10.82 3.22 14.37
N THR A 103 -10.68 4.44 14.90
CA THR A 103 -10.97 5.66 14.16
C THR A 103 -10.08 5.78 12.92
N ALA A 104 -8.78 5.55 13.05
CA ALA A 104 -7.83 5.63 11.95
C ALA A 104 -8.17 4.67 10.81
N LEU A 105 -8.54 3.43 11.13
CA LEU A 105 -8.97 2.46 10.14
C LEU A 105 -10.29 2.86 9.45
N TRP A 106 -11.25 3.37 10.22
CA TRP A 106 -12.50 3.87 9.65
C TRP A 106 -12.24 5.02 8.67
N GLU A 107 -11.33 5.93 9.02
CA GLU A 107 -10.89 7.01 8.14
C GLU A 107 -10.13 6.48 6.92
N ALA A 108 -9.23 5.51 7.08
CA ALA A 108 -8.49 4.90 5.98
C ALA A 108 -9.41 4.26 4.94
N THR A 109 -10.40 3.47 5.40
CA THR A 109 -11.40 2.85 4.52
C THR A 109 -12.36 3.88 3.92
N THR A 110 -12.64 4.99 4.61
CA THR A 110 -13.37 6.14 4.06
C THR A 110 -12.61 6.81 2.91
N LEU A 111 -11.33 7.11 3.12
CA LEU A 111 -10.45 7.69 2.10
C LEU A 111 -10.32 6.77 0.88
N ALA A 112 -10.13 5.47 1.12
CA ALA A 112 -10.04 4.46 0.08
C ALA A 112 -11.36 4.34 -0.71
N PHE A 113 -12.51 4.26 -0.03
CA PHE A 113 -13.83 4.18 -0.66
C PHE A 113 -14.14 5.43 -1.50
N TYR A 114 -13.88 6.61 -0.93
CA TYR A 114 -14.07 7.86 -1.65
C TYR A 114 -13.24 7.89 -2.93
N SER A 115 -12.03 7.34 -2.88
CA SER A 115 -11.07 7.35 -3.99
C SER A 115 -11.14 6.10 -4.88
N SER A 116 -11.98 5.12 -4.58
CA SER A 116 -12.09 3.91 -5.41
C SER A 116 -12.87 4.14 -6.71
N ASN A 117 -13.72 5.18 -6.75
CA ASN A 117 -14.41 5.65 -7.95
C ASN A 117 -13.50 6.48 -8.89
N PHE A 118 -12.18 6.36 -8.71
CA PHE A 118 -11.16 7.05 -9.49
C PHE A 118 -11.27 6.80 -11.01
N PRO A 119 -10.99 7.81 -11.87
CA PRO A 119 -10.71 9.22 -11.55
C PRO A 119 -11.97 10.08 -11.41
N ASN A 120 -13.15 9.44 -11.37
CA ASN A 120 -14.45 10.12 -11.35
C ASN A 120 -14.94 10.42 -9.92
N ASN A 121 -14.07 10.35 -8.91
CA ASN A 121 -14.41 10.73 -7.55
C ASN A 121 -14.58 12.25 -7.44
N GLY A 122 -15.56 12.67 -6.64
CA GLY A 122 -15.87 14.08 -6.39
C GLY A 122 -16.53 14.82 -7.56
N GLU A 123 -16.29 16.13 -7.67
CA GLU A 123 -16.70 16.97 -8.81
C GLU A 123 -15.86 16.69 -10.10
N GLY A 124 -15.62 15.41 -10.41
CA GLY A 124 -15.07 14.81 -11.64
C GLY A 124 -13.64 15.24 -12.04
N SER A 125 -13.40 16.54 -12.17
CA SER A 125 -12.14 17.12 -12.62
C SER A 125 -11.07 17.19 -11.53
N ARG A 126 -11.47 17.32 -10.25
CA ARG A 126 -10.55 17.36 -9.11
C ARG A 126 -9.81 16.03 -8.91
N GLY A 127 -10.51 14.90 -8.93
CA GLY A 127 -9.87 13.58 -8.83
C GLY A 127 -8.82 13.34 -9.92
N SER A 128 -9.13 13.74 -11.15
CA SER A 128 -8.18 13.69 -12.28
C SER A 128 -6.97 14.60 -12.08
N ALA A 129 -7.18 15.83 -11.59
CA ALA A 129 -6.09 16.77 -11.30
C ALA A 129 -5.21 16.31 -10.14
N SER A 130 -5.80 15.78 -9.05
CA SER A 130 -5.05 15.18 -7.93
C SER A 130 -4.19 14.02 -8.39
N ALA A 131 -4.69 13.15 -9.26
CA ALA A 131 -3.89 12.06 -9.82
C ALA A 131 -2.81 12.53 -10.78
N HIS A 132 -3.12 13.47 -11.67
CA HIS A 132 -2.09 14.04 -12.52
C HIS A 132 -0.92 14.58 -11.68
N PHE A 133 -1.23 15.21 -10.55
CA PHE A 133 -0.23 15.77 -9.65
C PHE A 133 0.52 14.73 -8.81
N TYR A 134 -0.16 13.78 -8.16
CA TYR A 134 0.46 12.85 -7.19
C TYR A 134 0.75 11.44 -7.74
N MET A 135 0.16 11.07 -8.88
CA MET A 135 0.46 9.82 -9.58
C MET A 135 1.29 10.07 -10.85
N GLY A 136 1.10 11.21 -11.50
CA GLY A 136 1.85 11.61 -12.69
C GLY A 136 0.94 11.79 -13.91
N PRO A 137 1.42 12.47 -14.96
CA PRO A 137 0.61 12.80 -16.14
C PRO A 137 0.12 11.56 -16.92
N ASP A 138 0.79 10.42 -16.77
CA ASP A 138 0.49 9.14 -17.39
C ASP A 138 -0.41 8.24 -16.54
N TYR A 139 -1.04 8.75 -15.47
CA TYR A 139 -1.87 7.99 -14.53
C TYR A 139 -3.00 7.20 -15.20
N LEU A 140 -3.52 7.69 -16.34
CA LEU A 140 -4.60 7.02 -17.07
C LEU A 140 -4.22 5.60 -17.50
N SER A 141 -2.93 5.32 -17.71
CA SER A 141 -2.42 3.98 -18.01
C SER A 141 -2.48 3.01 -16.83
N GLN A 142 -2.56 3.55 -15.60
CA GLN A 142 -2.61 2.79 -14.34
C GLN A 142 -3.96 2.94 -13.62
N LYS A 143 -4.94 3.64 -14.20
CA LYS A 143 -6.18 4.03 -13.51
C LYS A 143 -6.94 2.84 -12.92
N ASP A 144 -7.03 1.73 -13.65
CA ASP A 144 -7.82 0.56 -13.23
C ASP A 144 -7.14 -0.17 -12.07
N ARG A 145 -5.80 -0.23 -12.09
CA ARG A 145 -4.99 -0.73 -10.97
C ARG A 145 -5.12 0.18 -9.75
N ILE A 146 -5.04 1.50 -9.94
CA ILE A 146 -5.14 2.47 -8.85
C ILE A 146 -6.50 2.38 -8.17
N ALA A 147 -7.58 2.46 -8.96
CA ALA A 147 -8.95 2.32 -8.50
C ALA A 147 -9.19 0.95 -7.84
N GLY A 148 -8.71 -0.13 -8.48
CA GLY A 148 -8.84 -1.49 -7.98
C GLY A 148 -8.13 -1.74 -6.65
N ASN A 149 -6.93 -1.18 -6.45
CA ASN A 149 -6.21 -1.27 -5.18
C ASN A 149 -6.98 -0.56 -4.05
N LEU A 150 -7.45 0.67 -4.30
CA LEU A 150 -8.26 1.44 -3.34
C LEU A 150 -9.59 0.75 -3.04
N GLN A 151 -10.25 0.19 -4.05
CA GLN A 151 -11.49 -0.57 -3.89
C GLN A 151 -11.29 -1.80 -3.00
N ARG A 152 -10.19 -2.53 -3.15
CA ARG A 152 -9.90 -3.68 -2.27
C ARG A 152 -9.66 -3.27 -0.83
N VAL A 153 -8.97 -2.15 -0.60
CA VAL A 153 -8.81 -1.60 0.76
C VAL A 153 -10.16 -1.15 1.33
N SER A 154 -11.03 -0.51 0.54
CA SER A 154 -12.37 -0.12 1.02
C SER A 154 -13.26 -1.33 1.31
N ASP A 155 -13.15 -2.38 0.50
CA ASP A 155 -13.94 -3.60 0.63
C ASP A 155 -13.38 -4.58 1.65
N PHE A 156 -12.21 -4.28 2.24
CA PHE A 156 -11.50 -5.16 3.17
C PHE A 156 -12.41 -5.73 4.28
N LYS A 157 -13.45 -5.00 4.68
CA LYS A 157 -14.43 -5.49 5.66
C LYS A 157 -15.70 -6.09 5.06
N SER A 158 -16.22 -5.52 3.98
CA SER A 158 -17.50 -5.93 3.38
C SER A 158 -17.35 -7.14 2.46
N GLY A 159 -16.16 -7.38 1.93
CA GLY A 159 -15.85 -8.45 1.00
C GLY A 159 -15.33 -9.71 1.68
N LYS A 160 -15.91 -10.86 1.33
CA LYS A 160 -15.25 -12.18 1.49
C LYS A 160 -14.13 -12.40 0.46
N THR A 161 -13.70 -11.35 -0.23
CA THR A 161 -12.92 -11.42 -1.48
C THR A 161 -11.51 -11.97 -1.28
N SER A 162 -11.03 -12.03 -0.04
CA SER A 162 -9.92 -12.90 0.34
C SER A 162 -10.22 -13.53 1.69
N GLU A 163 -10.72 -14.77 1.69
CA GLU A 163 -10.94 -15.61 2.89
C GLU A 163 -9.65 -15.84 3.74
N LYS A 164 -8.54 -15.18 3.39
CA LYS A 164 -7.19 -15.39 3.93
C LYS A 164 -6.39 -14.12 4.20
N ALA A 165 -6.93 -12.93 3.97
CA ALA A 165 -6.13 -11.71 4.18
C ALA A 165 -6.43 -11.11 5.55
N TYR A 166 -5.61 -11.50 6.53
CA TYR A 166 -5.71 -11.01 7.90
C TYR A 166 -4.67 -9.93 8.16
N ILE A 167 -5.08 -8.84 8.81
CA ILE A 167 -4.16 -7.87 9.41
C ILE A 167 -4.17 -8.06 10.93
N THR A 168 -2.99 -8.22 11.50
CA THR A 168 -2.78 -8.22 12.95
C THR A 168 -2.09 -6.93 13.35
N MET A 169 -2.66 -6.21 14.31
CA MET A 169 -2.13 -4.94 14.78
C MET A 169 -1.48 -5.04 16.14
N SER A 170 -0.38 -4.33 16.31
CA SER A 170 0.34 -4.22 17.57
C SER A 170 0.75 -2.78 17.86
N CYS A 171 0.74 -2.37 19.13
CA CYS A 171 1.37 -1.15 19.63
C CYS A 171 2.73 -1.44 20.29
N LYS A 172 3.09 -2.71 20.40
CA LYS A 172 4.41 -3.17 20.81
C LYS A 172 5.30 -3.13 19.58
N ASP A 173 6.52 -2.62 19.74
CA ASP A 173 7.51 -2.64 18.68
C ASP A 173 8.03 -4.07 18.45
N THR A 174 7.28 -4.85 17.67
CA THR A 174 7.48 -6.30 17.50
C THR A 174 8.86 -6.66 16.94
N LYS A 175 9.46 -5.76 16.15
CA LYS A 175 10.75 -5.94 15.46
C LYS A 175 11.82 -4.90 15.87
N ASN A 176 11.56 -4.10 16.90
CA ASN A 176 12.47 -3.05 17.41
C ASN A 176 12.87 -2.04 16.32
N LEU A 177 11.89 -1.57 15.54
CA LEU A 177 12.06 -0.68 14.39
C LEU A 177 11.55 0.74 14.65
N CYS A 178 10.72 0.94 15.67
CA CYS A 178 10.21 2.27 16.03
C CYS A 178 11.31 3.23 16.49
N LYS A 179 12.47 2.71 16.94
CA LYS A 179 13.59 3.51 17.48
C LYS A 179 14.75 3.73 16.50
N LYS A 180 14.72 3.14 15.31
CA LYS A 180 15.93 3.02 14.45
C LYS A 180 16.25 4.25 13.59
N ARG A 181 15.85 5.46 13.99
CA ARG A 181 16.24 6.68 13.26
C ARG A 181 16.83 7.75 14.15
N ASP A 182 17.95 8.27 13.68
CA ASP A 182 18.61 9.47 14.23
C ASP A 182 18.00 10.78 13.69
N GLN A 183 17.15 10.73 12.65
CA GLN A 183 16.66 11.92 11.91
C GLN A 183 15.16 11.90 11.55
N GLY A 184 14.31 11.20 12.30
CA GLY A 184 12.87 11.25 12.09
C GLY A 184 12.10 10.26 12.96
N THR A 185 10.79 10.45 13.06
CA THR A 185 9.92 9.51 13.78
C THR A 185 9.32 8.49 12.82
N VAL A 186 9.32 7.21 13.19
CA VAL A 186 8.61 6.16 12.46
C VAL A 186 7.23 6.06 13.08
N GLY A 187 6.15 6.26 12.31
CA GLY A 187 4.78 6.16 12.82
C GLY A 187 4.38 4.69 13.04
N GLY A 188 5.02 3.76 12.35
CA GLY A 188 4.61 2.38 12.26
C GLY A 188 5.33 1.69 11.12
N TYR A 189 5.06 0.39 11.01
CA TYR A 189 5.54 -0.39 9.89
C TYR A 189 4.63 -1.58 9.64
N ALA A 190 4.51 -1.93 8.37
CA ALA A 190 3.84 -3.12 7.90
C ALA A 190 4.86 -4.21 7.58
N TRP A 191 4.50 -5.46 7.85
CA TRP A 191 5.26 -6.60 7.36
C TRP A 191 4.33 -7.75 7.03
N THR A 192 4.78 -8.59 6.11
CA THR A 192 4.03 -9.75 5.68
C THR A 192 4.83 -11.02 5.94
N TYR A 193 4.15 -12.06 6.43
CA TYR A 193 4.68 -13.41 6.52
C TYR A 193 3.95 -14.32 5.54
N ASN A 194 4.72 -14.97 4.66
CA ASN A 194 4.20 -16.03 3.80
C ASN A 194 4.33 -17.37 4.51
N GLY A 195 3.27 -17.78 5.21
CA GLY A 195 3.23 -19.09 5.84
C GLY A 195 2.54 -20.13 4.97
N TRP A 196 2.44 -21.35 5.51
CA TRP A 196 1.93 -22.51 4.77
C TRP A 196 0.52 -22.31 4.19
N PHE A 197 -0.35 -21.55 4.89
CA PHE A 197 -1.77 -21.41 4.52
C PHE A 197 -2.10 -20.10 3.78
N GLY A 198 -1.10 -19.21 3.60
CA GLY A 198 -1.26 -17.94 2.90
C GLY A 198 -0.38 -16.83 3.47
N TYR A 199 -0.73 -15.60 3.10
CA TYR A 199 -0.07 -14.40 3.57
C TYR A 199 -0.76 -13.87 4.83
N TYR A 200 0.04 -13.54 5.82
CA TYR A 200 -0.41 -12.90 7.05
C TYR A 200 0.22 -11.52 7.13
N HIS A 201 -0.62 -10.51 7.36
CA HIS A 201 -0.19 -9.13 7.38
C HIS A 201 -0.17 -8.62 8.81
N TYR A 202 0.82 -7.80 9.10
CA TYR A 202 1.05 -7.23 10.40
C TYR A 202 1.28 -5.75 10.24
N ILE A 203 0.69 -4.96 11.12
CA ILE A 203 0.97 -3.53 11.21
C ILE A 203 1.32 -3.21 12.66
N THR A 204 2.54 -2.72 12.87
CA THR A 204 2.98 -2.23 14.17
C THR A 204 2.87 -0.72 14.19
N PHE A 205 2.23 -0.16 15.21
CA PHE A 205 2.08 1.28 15.40
C PHE A 205 3.03 1.77 16.48
N CYS A 206 3.89 2.71 16.10
CA CYS A 206 4.87 3.32 16.98
C CYS A 206 4.27 4.51 17.75
N PRO A 207 4.93 4.99 18.83
CA PRO A 207 4.38 6.06 19.66
C PRO A 207 4.03 7.35 18.92
N SER A 208 4.77 7.74 17.87
CA SER A 208 4.52 8.97 17.11
C SER A 208 3.21 8.94 16.32
N PHE A 209 2.71 7.77 15.93
CA PHE A 209 1.41 7.65 15.27
C PHE A 209 0.27 8.20 16.14
N PHE A 210 0.33 7.95 17.45
CA PHE A 210 -0.69 8.40 18.40
C PHE A 210 -0.62 9.89 18.72
N SER A 211 0.32 10.62 18.12
CA SER A 211 0.41 12.08 18.19
C SER A 211 -0.17 12.79 16.96
N ILE A 212 -0.56 12.03 15.93
CA ILE A 212 -1.18 12.55 14.71
C ILE A 212 -2.66 12.80 15.01
N ASP A 213 -3.20 13.91 14.49
CA ASP A 213 -4.62 14.20 14.57
C ASP A 213 -5.44 13.18 13.78
N ASN A 214 -6.64 12.87 14.25
CA ASN A 214 -7.65 12.20 13.43
C ASN A 214 -8.33 13.22 12.48
N MET A 215 -9.17 12.74 11.57
CA MET A 215 -9.85 13.57 10.57
C MET A 215 -10.80 14.60 11.22
N ASP A 216 -11.47 14.29 12.33
CA ASP A 216 -12.40 15.23 12.99
C ASP A 216 -11.67 16.39 13.70
N GLN A 217 -10.56 16.07 14.36
CA GLN A 217 -9.67 17.09 14.92
C GLN A 217 -9.12 17.97 13.80
N LYS A 218 -8.70 17.35 12.69
CA LYS A 218 -8.16 18.08 11.54
C LYS A 218 -9.22 18.98 10.91
N ILE A 219 -10.45 18.50 10.76
CA ILE A 219 -11.58 19.28 10.26
C ILE A 219 -11.75 20.55 11.10
N THR A 220 -11.80 20.41 12.42
CA THR A 220 -11.98 21.54 13.34
C THR A 220 -10.85 22.57 13.18
N GLU A 221 -9.62 22.10 13.01
CA GLU A 221 -8.46 22.96 12.75
C GLU A 221 -8.58 23.72 11.43
N ILE A 222 -8.97 23.03 10.35
CA ILE A 222 -9.10 23.62 9.01
C ILE A 222 -10.28 24.59 8.93
N GLU A 223 -11.42 24.27 9.53
CA GLU A 223 -12.55 25.20 9.65
C GLU A 223 -12.15 26.48 10.37
N SER A 224 -11.44 26.35 11.49
CA SER A 224 -10.92 27.49 12.24
C SER A 224 -9.97 28.34 11.39
N ALA A 225 -9.03 27.70 10.69
CA ALA A 225 -8.09 28.40 9.80
C ALA A 225 -8.81 29.15 8.67
N LEU A 226 -9.72 28.48 7.96
CA LEU A 226 -10.49 29.09 6.88
C LEU A 226 -11.37 30.24 7.38
N SER A 227 -11.99 30.11 8.55
CA SER A 227 -12.81 31.17 9.16
C SER A 227 -12.00 32.43 9.49
N SER A 228 -10.71 32.27 9.77
CA SER A 228 -9.76 33.37 10.03
C SER A 228 -9.13 33.96 8.76
N GLY A 229 -9.48 33.44 7.58
CA GLY A 229 -8.89 33.84 6.31
C GLY A 229 -7.56 33.13 5.97
N ASN A 230 -7.11 32.18 6.80
CA ASN A 230 -5.89 31.42 6.56
C ASN A 230 -6.18 30.20 5.68
N THR A 231 -5.84 30.30 4.40
CA THR A 231 -6.01 29.23 3.41
C THR A 231 -4.84 28.26 3.34
N GLU A 232 -3.68 28.61 3.93
CA GLU A 232 -2.44 27.83 3.83
C GLU A 232 -2.65 26.39 4.29
N LYS A 233 -3.34 26.21 5.42
CA LYS A 233 -3.61 24.88 5.98
C LYS A 233 -4.52 24.01 5.11
N ALA A 234 -5.38 24.62 4.29
CA ALA A 234 -6.25 23.88 3.36
C ALA A 234 -5.54 23.59 2.02
N SER A 235 -4.59 24.44 1.62
CA SER A 235 -3.87 24.32 0.33
C SER A 235 -2.55 23.55 0.41
N ASP A 236 -1.99 23.33 1.60
CA ASP A 236 -0.74 22.60 1.80
C ASP A 236 -1.01 21.23 2.44
N MET A 237 -0.75 20.18 1.67
CA MET A 237 -1.01 18.79 2.06
C MET A 237 -0.33 18.39 3.38
N ARG A 238 0.76 19.06 3.77
CA ARG A 238 1.48 18.76 5.02
C ARG A 238 0.66 19.08 6.27
N TYR A 239 -0.30 19.99 6.18
CA TYR A 239 -1.21 20.30 7.29
C TYR A 239 -2.34 19.29 7.41
N LEU A 240 -2.70 18.60 6.33
CA LEU A 240 -3.89 17.76 6.22
C LEU A 240 -3.66 16.29 6.58
N ARG A 241 -2.57 16.01 7.30
CA ARG A 241 -2.20 14.67 7.74
C ARG A 241 -3.17 14.18 8.80
N THR A 242 -3.58 12.92 8.66
CA THR A 242 -4.47 12.26 9.61
C THR A 242 -3.96 10.87 9.96
N THR A 243 -4.38 10.34 11.10
CA THR A 243 -4.17 8.92 11.43
C THR A 243 -4.77 8.00 10.36
N GLY A 244 -5.89 8.38 9.74
CA GLY A 244 -6.47 7.65 8.62
C GLY A 244 -5.62 7.58 7.36
N GLN A 245 -4.99 8.69 6.95
CA GLN A 245 -4.03 8.68 5.84
C GLN A 245 -2.88 7.72 6.13
N TYR A 246 -2.33 7.80 7.35
CA TYR A 246 -1.20 6.97 7.75
C TYR A 246 -1.58 5.49 7.81
N PHE A 247 -2.74 5.15 8.36
CA PHE A 247 -3.21 3.77 8.40
C PHE A 247 -3.45 3.25 6.98
N LEU A 248 -4.03 4.07 6.08
CA LEU A 248 -4.20 3.71 4.67
C LEU A 248 -2.86 3.35 4.03
N HIS A 249 -1.82 4.14 4.24
CA HIS A 249 -0.47 3.84 3.76
C HIS A 249 -0.04 2.41 4.17
N GLU A 250 -0.11 2.09 5.48
CA GLU A 250 0.29 0.78 6.00
C GLU A 250 -0.56 -0.36 5.41
N MET A 251 -1.84 -0.11 5.14
CA MET A 251 -2.71 -1.08 4.45
C MET A 251 -2.30 -1.30 2.99
N MET A 252 -1.79 -0.29 2.29
CA MET A 252 -1.37 -0.42 0.89
C MET A 252 -0.23 -1.43 0.74
N HIS A 253 0.64 -1.55 1.74
CA HIS A 253 1.71 -2.54 1.78
C HIS A 253 1.27 -3.98 2.02
N THR A 254 -0.01 -4.20 2.31
CA THR A 254 -0.55 -5.54 2.52
C THR A 254 -1.05 -6.10 1.19
N ARG A 255 -1.07 -7.43 1.06
CA ARG A 255 -1.64 -8.07 -0.13
C ARG A 255 -3.16 -7.96 -0.24
N ILE A 256 -3.80 -7.33 0.75
CA ILE A 256 -5.20 -6.89 0.65
C ILE A 256 -5.31 -5.86 -0.47
N ALA A 257 -4.38 -4.92 -0.54
CA ALA A 257 -4.42 -3.85 -1.52
C ALA A 257 -4.15 -4.35 -2.94
N ASP A 258 -3.19 -5.25 -3.14
CA ASP A 258 -2.85 -5.79 -4.47
C ASP A 258 -3.66 -7.04 -4.87
N GLY A 259 -4.39 -7.64 -3.92
CA GLY A 259 -5.18 -8.87 -4.12
C GLY A 259 -4.33 -10.09 -4.51
N GLY A 260 -3.02 -10.04 -4.30
CA GLY A 260 -2.04 -11.01 -4.77
C GLY A 260 -1.88 -11.09 -6.29
N LYS A 261 -2.49 -10.17 -7.05
CA LYS A 261 -2.53 -10.19 -8.53
C LYS A 261 -1.81 -9.01 -9.15
N GLU A 262 -1.90 -7.85 -8.51
CA GLU A 262 -1.18 -6.66 -8.96
C GLU A 262 0.26 -6.70 -8.46
N PRO A 263 1.18 -5.93 -9.08
CA PRO A 263 2.50 -5.73 -8.52
C PRO A 263 2.40 -5.19 -7.10
N HIS A 264 3.28 -5.70 -6.23
CA HIS A 264 3.28 -5.33 -4.83
C HIS A 264 3.56 -3.83 -4.64
N ILE A 265 3.00 -3.27 -3.59
CA ILE A 265 3.09 -1.84 -3.29
C ILE A 265 4.16 -1.68 -2.19
N ASN A 266 5.27 -1.06 -2.57
CA ASN A 266 6.44 -0.85 -1.75
C ASN A 266 6.57 0.64 -1.37
N ASP A 267 7.70 0.96 -0.75
CA ASP A 267 8.17 2.33 -0.54
C ASP A 267 9.16 2.71 -1.65
N GLU A 268 8.69 3.46 -2.64
CA GLU A 268 9.45 3.71 -3.86
C GLU A 268 10.45 4.87 -3.68
N GLY A 269 11.73 4.64 -3.98
CA GLY A 269 12.78 5.68 -3.99
C GLY A 269 12.60 6.77 -5.06
N VAL A 270 12.79 8.04 -4.77
CA VAL A 270 12.92 9.09 -5.79
C VAL A 270 14.34 9.06 -6.37
N VAL A 271 14.46 8.93 -7.70
CA VAL A 271 15.77 8.95 -8.35
C VAL A 271 16.30 10.38 -8.39
N GLU A 272 17.41 10.65 -7.70
CA GLU A 272 18.09 11.94 -7.76
C GLU A 272 19.34 11.87 -8.64
N PRO A 273 19.61 12.90 -9.48
CA PRO A 273 20.86 12.98 -10.22
C PRO A 273 22.08 12.88 -9.29
N GLY A 274 22.97 11.93 -9.55
CA GLY A 274 24.20 11.75 -8.77
C GLY A 274 24.09 10.81 -7.56
N ARG A 275 22.90 10.27 -7.26
CA ARG A 275 22.73 9.19 -6.28
C ARG A 275 22.61 7.83 -6.98
N THR A 276 23.35 6.85 -6.49
CA THR A 276 23.18 5.44 -6.88
C THR A 276 22.33 4.72 -5.85
N TYR A 277 21.46 3.82 -6.32
CA TYR A 277 20.73 2.90 -5.45
C TYR A 277 21.73 2.08 -4.59
N PRO A 278 21.46 1.83 -3.29
CA PRO A 278 20.23 2.08 -2.54
C PRO A 278 20.05 3.50 -1.93
N GLY A 279 20.90 4.48 -2.22
CA GLY A 279 20.88 5.79 -1.53
C GLY A 279 19.78 6.78 -1.93
N ASN A 280 18.75 6.36 -2.65
CA ASN A 280 17.65 7.24 -3.09
C ASN A 280 16.63 7.42 -1.96
N PRO A 281 16.20 8.66 -1.63
CA PRO A 281 15.20 8.88 -0.60
C PRO A 281 13.86 8.24 -0.99
N ALA A 282 13.21 7.46 -0.12
CA ALA A 282 11.87 6.98 -0.43
C ALA A 282 10.86 8.12 -0.52
N ALA A 283 9.87 7.93 -1.37
CA ALA A 283 8.86 8.92 -1.71
C ALA A 283 7.80 9.05 -0.62
N TYR A 284 8.21 9.55 0.54
CA TYR A 284 7.31 9.89 1.65
C TYR A 284 7.01 11.37 1.73
N GLY A 285 5.78 11.67 2.10
CA GLY A 285 5.26 13.00 2.17
C GLY A 285 4.95 13.58 0.78
N PRO A 286 4.15 14.65 0.74
CA PRO A 286 3.60 15.18 -0.49
C PRO A 286 4.68 15.66 -1.48
N ASN A 287 5.81 16.18 -0.98
CA ASN A 287 6.91 16.65 -1.83
C ASN A 287 7.57 15.51 -2.60
N LEU A 288 8.04 14.47 -1.90
CA LEU A 288 8.74 13.36 -2.55
C LEU A 288 7.79 12.48 -3.37
N VAL A 289 6.53 12.33 -2.95
CA VAL A 289 5.49 11.70 -3.80
C VAL A 289 5.27 12.49 -5.09
N HIS A 290 5.14 13.81 -5.03
CA HIS A 290 5.01 14.62 -6.24
C HIS A 290 6.25 14.51 -7.13
N LYS A 291 7.45 14.51 -6.54
CA LYS A 291 8.71 14.32 -7.28
C LYS A 291 8.79 12.94 -7.94
N LEU A 292 8.25 11.88 -7.29
CA LEU A 292 8.11 10.55 -7.89
C LEU A 292 7.17 10.58 -9.11
N ALA A 293 6.03 11.28 -8.98
CA ALA A 293 5.02 11.45 -10.02
C ALA A 293 5.51 12.26 -11.25
N GLN A 294 6.51 13.11 -11.07
CA GLN A 294 7.13 13.89 -12.15
C GLN A 294 8.11 13.09 -13.03
N ARG A 295 8.30 11.80 -12.75
CA ARG A 295 9.27 10.97 -13.50
C ARG A 295 8.90 10.90 -15.00
N PRO A 296 9.87 11.12 -15.91
CA PRO A 296 9.59 11.07 -17.35
C PRO A 296 9.10 9.71 -17.85
N ILE A 297 8.18 9.72 -18.83
CA ILE A 297 7.61 8.51 -19.46
C ILE A 297 8.70 7.59 -20.03
N ASN A 298 9.76 8.15 -20.63
CA ASN A 298 10.89 7.36 -21.16
C ASN A 298 11.76 6.70 -20.07
N GLN A 299 11.48 6.95 -18.79
CA GLN A 299 12.12 6.32 -17.64
C GLN A 299 11.12 5.49 -16.83
N HIS A 300 10.14 4.86 -17.49
CA HIS A 300 9.02 4.15 -16.88
C HIS A 300 7.90 5.04 -16.29
N GLY A 301 7.88 6.34 -16.58
CA GLY A 301 6.76 7.22 -16.20
C GLY A 301 6.62 7.46 -14.70
N GLY A 302 5.80 8.46 -14.37
CA GLY A 302 5.45 8.78 -12.98
C GLY A 302 4.47 7.74 -12.45
N ALA A 303 3.43 7.47 -13.23
CA ALA A 303 2.32 6.62 -12.81
C ALA A 303 2.71 5.19 -12.51
N THR A 304 3.57 4.57 -13.33
CA THR A 304 3.99 3.19 -13.10
C THR A 304 4.64 3.03 -11.73
N ARG A 305 5.47 4.00 -11.32
CA ARG A 305 6.12 3.96 -9.99
C ARG A 305 5.25 4.46 -8.87
N ALA A 306 4.47 5.51 -9.08
CA ALA A 306 3.50 5.95 -8.08
C ALA A 306 2.47 4.85 -7.77
N SER A 307 2.09 4.03 -8.78
CA SER A 307 1.20 2.88 -8.59
C SER A 307 1.81 1.70 -7.84
N THR A 308 3.12 1.72 -7.55
CA THR A 308 3.79 0.78 -6.65
C THR A 308 4.28 1.45 -5.37
N ASN A 309 3.89 2.71 -5.09
CA ASN A 309 4.30 3.45 -3.89
C ASN A 309 3.12 3.62 -2.91
N ALA A 310 3.24 3.13 -1.68
CA ALA A 310 2.14 3.19 -0.70
C ALA A 310 1.70 4.64 -0.40
N ASP A 311 2.66 5.56 -0.24
CA ASP A 311 2.34 6.94 0.10
C ASP A 311 1.68 7.72 -1.04
N SER A 312 1.92 7.32 -2.30
CA SER A 312 1.23 7.89 -3.46
C SER A 312 -0.28 7.64 -3.40
N TYR A 313 -0.70 6.44 -2.96
CA TYR A 313 -2.11 6.14 -2.75
C TYR A 313 -2.70 6.91 -1.57
N ALA A 314 -2.00 6.93 -0.44
CA ALA A 314 -2.46 7.62 0.75
C ALA A 314 -2.63 9.12 0.52
N ILE A 315 -1.66 9.76 -0.15
CA ILE A 315 -1.70 11.18 -0.50
C ILE A 315 -2.73 11.48 -1.59
N LEU A 316 -2.85 10.64 -2.62
CA LEU A 316 -3.91 10.80 -3.64
C LEU A 316 -5.29 10.81 -2.98
N ALA A 317 -5.56 9.83 -2.12
CA ALA A 317 -6.86 9.68 -1.47
C ALA A 317 -7.15 10.84 -0.52
N ASN A 318 -6.14 11.26 0.26
CA ASN A 318 -6.26 12.40 1.16
C ASN A 318 -6.47 13.72 0.38
N CYS A 319 -5.73 13.91 -0.72
CA CYS A 319 -5.87 15.08 -1.61
C CYS A 319 -7.27 15.23 -2.15
N ALA A 320 -7.80 14.17 -2.77
CA ALA A 320 -9.11 14.23 -3.40
C ALA A 320 -10.20 14.52 -2.36
N TRP A 321 -10.14 13.86 -1.20
CA TRP A 321 -11.13 14.07 -0.14
C TRP A 321 -11.09 15.49 0.46
N TRP A 322 -9.89 16.01 0.76
CA TRP A 322 -9.75 17.35 1.31
C TRP A 322 -10.04 18.47 0.32
N TRP A 323 -9.73 18.26 -0.96
CA TRP A 323 -10.06 19.24 -2.00
C TRP A 323 -11.57 19.41 -2.12
N ASP A 324 -12.31 18.31 -2.14
CA ASP A 324 -13.78 18.37 -2.16
C ASP A 324 -14.36 18.94 -0.87
N THR A 325 -13.69 18.71 0.25
CA THR A 325 -14.12 19.23 1.55
C THR A 325 -13.93 20.75 1.65
N THR A 326 -12.76 21.25 1.24
CA THR A 326 -12.34 22.64 1.50
C THR A 326 -12.51 23.57 0.31
N GLY A 327 -12.57 23.01 -0.91
CA GLY A 327 -12.50 23.74 -2.17
C GLY A 327 -11.09 24.15 -2.59
N TYR A 328 -10.06 23.97 -1.74
CA TYR A 328 -8.66 24.31 -2.06
C TYR A 328 -7.89 23.06 -2.46
N PHE A 329 -7.08 23.15 -3.51
CA PHE A 329 -6.19 22.08 -3.94
C PHE A 329 -5.08 21.88 -2.90
N PRO A 330 -5.00 20.70 -2.26
CA PRO A 330 -3.92 20.41 -1.35
C PRO A 330 -2.67 19.94 -2.10
N GLY A 331 -1.84 20.91 -2.47
CA GLY A 331 -0.59 20.70 -3.21
C GLY A 331 0.63 20.61 -2.31
N VAL A 332 1.80 20.69 -2.95
CA VAL A 332 3.09 20.94 -2.30
C VAL A 332 3.39 22.44 -2.46
N PRO A 333 3.67 23.20 -1.40
CA PRO A 333 3.89 24.64 -1.53
C PRO A 333 5.19 24.97 -2.28
N GLY A 334 5.11 26.00 -3.15
CA GLY A 334 6.25 26.61 -3.85
C GLY A 334 6.84 27.82 -3.11
N LYS A 335 7.43 27.62 -1.92
CA LYS A 335 8.41 28.57 -1.36
C LYS A 335 9.77 27.88 -1.23
N PRO A 336 10.89 28.51 -1.63
CA PRO A 336 12.22 28.09 -1.20
C PRO A 336 12.33 28.27 0.32
N GLY A 337 11.95 27.23 1.05
CA GLY A 337 12.18 27.03 2.48
C GLY A 337 13.08 25.80 2.67
N PRO A 338 13.74 25.64 3.83
CA PRO A 338 14.85 24.70 3.99
C PRO A 338 14.46 23.28 3.61
N SER A 339 15.19 22.76 2.63
CA SER A 339 14.96 21.52 1.89
C SER A 339 15.21 20.23 2.67
N SER A 340 15.09 20.18 3.99
CA SER A 340 15.58 18.96 4.67
C SER A 340 15.08 18.61 6.08
N ILE A 341 14.24 19.38 6.77
CA ILE A 341 13.93 19.06 8.19
C ILE A 341 12.46 19.26 8.61
N GLU A 342 11.69 20.14 7.96
CA GLU A 342 10.30 20.41 8.40
C GLU A 342 9.23 19.48 7.82
N ASP A 343 9.59 18.59 6.89
CA ASP A 343 8.74 17.45 6.52
C ASP A 343 8.92 16.35 7.58
N ASP A 344 8.63 16.68 8.84
CA ASP A 344 8.61 15.75 9.98
C ASP A 344 7.35 14.88 9.87
N PHE A 345 7.27 14.19 8.74
CA PHE A 345 6.28 13.19 8.42
C PHE A 345 6.68 11.95 9.21
N PRO A 346 5.83 11.45 10.14
CA PRO A 346 6.09 10.14 10.69
C PRO A 346 6.12 9.18 9.51
N ILE A 347 7.22 8.46 9.37
CA ILE A 347 7.43 7.58 8.22
C ILE A 347 6.85 6.22 8.54
N SER A 348 6.10 5.68 7.59
CA SER A 348 5.71 4.28 7.55
C SER A 348 6.75 3.51 6.78
N LEU A 349 7.05 2.30 7.23
CA LEU A 349 8.04 1.45 6.60
C LEU A 349 7.41 0.10 6.30
N TRP A 350 7.78 -0.50 5.19
CA TRP A 350 7.39 -1.86 4.89
C TRP A 350 8.55 -2.83 4.80
N ILE A 351 8.33 -4.05 5.29
CA ILE A 351 9.27 -5.16 5.17
C ILE A 351 8.58 -6.38 4.57
N ASP A 352 9.01 -6.80 3.38
CA ASP A 352 8.74 -8.16 2.89
C ASP A 352 9.68 -9.16 3.54
N LEU A 353 9.13 -10.22 4.11
CA LEU A 353 9.92 -11.37 4.53
C LEU A 353 10.06 -12.41 3.41
N GLY A 354 9.40 -12.18 2.27
CA GLY A 354 9.42 -13.07 1.11
C GLY A 354 8.95 -14.48 1.47
N ASN A 355 9.63 -15.48 0.93
CA ASN A 355 9.33 -16.90 1.19
C ASN A 355 10.00 -17.45 2.47
N THR A 356 10.46 -16.60 3.39
CA THR A 356 10.98 -17.15 4.65
C THR A 356 9.85 -17.82 5.41
N THR A 357 9.99 -19.13 5.64
CA THR A 357 9.04 -19.90 6.45
C THR A 357 9.24 -19.67 7.95
N SER A 358 10.26 -18.91 8.35
CA SER A 358 10.59 -18.59 9.74
C SER A 358 10.92 -17.10 9.89
N PRO A 359 9.93 -16.23 10.17
CA PRO A 359 10.13 -14.83 10.50
C PRO A 359 11.17 -14.65 11.60
N SER A 360 11.16 -15.49 12.63
CA SER A 360 12.16 -15.45 13.72
C SER A 360 13.62 -15.64 13.27
N LYS A 361 13.86 -16.13 12.04
CA LYS A 361 15.19 -16.27 11.42
C LYS A 361 15.48 -15.21 10.37
N ALA A 362 14.50 -14.38 10.01
CA ALA A 362 14.72 -13.28 9.10
C ALA A 362 15.58 -12.21 9.79
N ASP A 363 16.60 -11.72 9.09
CA ASP A 363 17.39 -10.60 9.57
C ASP A 363 16.62 -9.29 9.31
N PHE A 364 15.61 -9.05 10.15
CA PHE A 364 14.84 -7.80 10.12
C PHE A 364 15.74 -6.58 10.28
N ALA A 365 16.87 -6.73 10.99
CA ALA A 365 17.77 -5.61 11.15
C ALA A 365 18.43 -5.24 9.83
N ASN A 366 18.90 -6.22 9.06
CA ASN A 366 19.48 -5.98 7.75
C ASN A 366 18.45 -5.54 6.71
N LEU A 367 17.27 -6.19 6.63
CA LEU A 367 16.20 -5.79 5.71
C LEU A 367 15.77 -4.35 5.97
N PHE A 368 15.50 -4.05 7.24
CA PHE A 368 15.19 -2.68 7.64
C PHE A 368 16.36 -1.74 7.40
N SER A 369 17.60 -2.13 7.66
CA SER A 369 18.75 -1.25 7.42
C SER A 369 18.89 -0.92 5.95
N VAL A 370 18.62 -1.85 5.03
CA VAL A 370 18.65 -1.58 3.58
C VAL A 370 17.61 -0.52 3.21
N ASP A 371 16.39 -0.66 3.71
CA ASP A 371 15.35 0.35 3.49
C ASP A 371 15.73 1.66 4.20
N ALA A 372 16.17 1.58 5.46
CA ALA A 372 16.57 2.69 6.31
C ALA A 372 17.76 3.51 5.74
N GLU A 373 18.73 2.84 5.11
CA GLU A 373 19.93 3.43 4.50
C GLU A 373 19.59 4.28 3.27
N GLY A 374 18.48 3.98 2.58
CA GLY A 374 17.92 4.86 1.55
C GLY A 374 17.58 6.26 2.08
N PHE A 375 17.45 6.43 3.40
CA PHE A 375 17.05 7.68 4.04
C PHE A 375 18.17 8.44 4.76
N GLY A 376 19.22 7.75 5.23
CA GLY A 376 20.21 8.34 6.16
C GLY A 376 21.27 9.24 5.51
N ASN A 377 21.46 9.20 4.19
CA ASN A 377 22.58 9.88 3.53
C ASN A 377 22.16 11.18 2.80
N LEU A 378 21.70 12.20 3.52
CA LEU A 378 21.55 13.57 2.97
C LEU A 378 22.85 14.41 3.02
N THR A 379 24.00 13.80 3.33
CA THR A 379 25.27 14.52 3.45
C THR A 379 25.89 14.83 2.08
N THR A 380 26.05 16.13 1.81
CA THR A 380 26.70 16.71 0.63
C THR A 380 28.08 16.08 0.38
N THR A 381 28.22 15.29 -0.69
CA THR A 381 29.51 14.68 -1.05
C THR A 381 29.95 15.17 -2.43
N THR A 382 31.13 15.79 -2.44
CA THR A 382 31.83 16.35 -3.61
C THR A 382 32.19 15.26 -4.61
N SER A 383 31.88 15.52 -5.89
CA SER A 383 32.02 14.60 -7.01
C SER A 383 33.48 14.20 -7.26
N THR A 384 33.74 12.89 -7.39
CA THR A 384 34.97 12.37 -8.02
C THR A 384 34.57 11.40 -9.13
N THR A 385 35.06 11.66 -10.33
CA THR A 385 34.69 10.98 -11.57
C THR A 385 35.37 9.60 -11.66
N GLN A 386 34.59 8.54 -11.90
CA GLN A 386 35.13 7.25 -12.36
C GLN A 386 34.38 6.74 -13.59
N THR A 387 35.18 6.32 -14.57
CA THR A 387 34.82 5.81 -15.89
C THR A 387 34.28 4.39 -15.79
N THR A 388 33.09 4.14 -16.35
CA THR A 388 32.48 2.81 -16.48
C THR A 388 32.60 2.28 -17.91
N THR A 389 32.99 1.02 -18.03
CA THR A 389 33.06 0.25 -19.28
C THR A 389 31.72 -0.44 -19.54
N ALA A 390 31.24 -0.38 -20.78
CA ALA A 390 29.93 -0.86 -21.23
C ALA A 390 29.77 -2.39 -21.16
N SER A 391 28.58 -2.85 -20.76
CA SER A 391 28.12 -4.24 -20.85
C SER A 391 27.17 -4.42 -22.03
N THR A 392 27.37 -5.49 -22.78
CA THR A 392 26.73 -5.83 -24.06
C THR A 392 25.36 -6.48 -23.86
N ALA A 393 24.37 -6.09 -24.67
CA ALA A 393 23.03 -6.66 -24.73
C ALA A 393 22.96 -7.92 -25.63
N THR A 394 22.17 -8.94 -25.28
CA THR A 394 21.65 -10.05 -26.15
C THR A 394 20.65 -10.89 -25.30
N ALA A 395 19.51 -11.44 -25.72
CA ALA A 395 18.59 -11.30 -26.86
C ALA A 395 17.24 -11.96 -26.49
N THR A 396 16.21 -11.60 -27.23
CA THR A 396 14.85 -12.19 -27.34
C THR A 396 14.86 -13.65 -27.80
N ALA A 397 14.38 -14.58 -26.98
CA ALA A 397 13.84 -15.87 -27.38
C ALA A 397 12.59 -16.11 -26.52
N ASP A 398 11.50 -16.63 -27.10
CA ASP A 398 10.30 -17.02 -26.34
C ASP A 398 10.71 -18.07 -25.29
N ASP A 399 10.84 -17.61 -24.05
CA ASP A 399 10.93 -18.48 -22.91
C ASP A 399 9.56 -19.14 -22.76
N SER A 400 9.56 -20.43 -22.43
CA SER A 400 8.31 -21.13 -22.19
C SER A 400 8.56 -22.17 -21.12
N CYS A 401 7.58 -22.35 -20.27
CA CYS A 401 7.52 -23.52 -19.42
C CYS A 401 6.09 -24.04 -19.32
N LYS A 402 5.97 -25.34 -19.07
CA LYS A 402 4.69 -26.01 -18.84
C LYS A 402 4.74 -26.78 -17.54
N GLU A 403 3.79 -26.50 -16.65
CA GLU A 403 3.67 -27.20 -15.38
C GLU A 403 2.34 -27.95 -15.31
N SER A 404 2.38 -29.19 -14.85
CA SER A 404 1.17 -29.97 -14.59
C SER A 404 1.25 -30.64 -13.24
N TYR A 405 0.19 -30.46 -12.44
CA TYR A 405 0.04 -31.04 -11.11
C TYR A 405 -1.14 -31.99 -11.09
N LYS A 406 -0.93 -33.24 -10.68
CA LYS A 406 -2.01 -34.24 -10.54
C LYS A 406 -2.33 -34.44 -9.05
N PHE A 407 -3.43 -33.81 -8.61
CA PHE A 407 -3.89 -33.76 -7.21
C PHE A 407 -4.00 -35.12 -6.51
N PHE A 408 -4.35 -36.19 -7.23
CA PHE A 408 -4.54 -37.51 -6.62
C PHE A 408 -3.22 -38.25 -6.29
N TRP A 409 -2.09 -37.75 -6.79
CA TRP A 409 -0.79 -38.42 -6.69
C TRP A 409 0.34 -37.49 -6.22
N ASP A 410 0.02 -36.24 -5.89
CA ASP A 410 1.00 -35.28 -5.38
C ASP A 410 2.24 -35.10 -6.28
N HIS A 411 2.01 -35.37 -7.56
CA HIS A 411 3.01 -35.45 -8.60
C HIS A 411 2.99 -34.18 -9.44
N PHE A 412 4.18 -33.61 -9.65
CA PHE A 412 4.38 -32.50 -10.57
C PHE A 412 5.25 -32.91 -11.76
N GLU A 413 4.97 -32.31 -12.91
CA GLU A 413 5.80 -32.36 -14.10
C GLU A 413 6.07 -30.92 -14.55
N ILE A 414 7.34 -30.57 -14.76
CA ILE A 414 7.78 -29.25 -15.24
C ILE A 414 8.61 -29.46 -16.49
N TYR A 415 8.19 -28.83 -17.58
CA TYR A 415 8.94 -28.75 -18.82
C TYR A 415 9.42 -27.32 -19.00
N GLY A 416 10.67 -27.12 -19.39
CA GLY A 416 11.19 -25.76 -19.57
C GLY A 416 12.28 -25.64 -20.63
N LYS A 417 12.50 -24.39 -21.02
CA LYS A 417 13.48 -23.97 -22.01
C LYS A 417 13.96 -22.56 -21.68
N ASN A 418 15.25 -22.31 -21.89
CA ASN A 418 15.93 -21.01 -21.76
C ASN A 418 15.92 -20.39 -20.36
N PHE A 419 15.89 -21.19 -19.30
CA PHE A 419 15.94 -20.64 -17.94
C PHE A 419 17.28 -19.93 -17.71
N ASP A 420 17.26 -18.86 -16.89
CA ASP A 420 18.47 -18.12 -16.50
C ASP A 420 19.54 -19.10 -15.99
N PRO A 421 20.64 -19.31 -16.74
CA PRO A 421 21.64 -20.33 -16.39
C PRO A 421 22.31 -20.09 -15.04
N SER A 422 22.34 -18.83 -14.58
CA SER A 422 22.94 -18.46 -13.30
C SER A 422 22.09 -18.91 -12.11
N LYS A 423 20.76 -19.01 -12.30
CA LYS A 423 19.79 -19.43 -11.27
C LYS A 423 19.41 -20.90 -11.39
N PHE A 424 19.30 -21.39 -12.63
CA PHE A 424 18.86 -22.75 -12.92
C PHE A 424 19.95 -23.80 -12.64
N GLY A 425 21.21 -23.42 -12.81
CA GLY A 425 22.33 -24.36 -12.79
C GLY A 425 22.47 -25.13 -14.11
N LYS A 426 23.52 -25.95 -14.24
CA LYS A 426 23.81 -26.70 -15.48
C LYS A 426 22.94 -27.96 -15.66
N ASP A 427 22.28 -28.40 -14.60
CA ASP A 427 21.63 -29.70 -14.46
C ASP A 427 20.26 -29.60 -13.74
N GLY A 428 19.67 -28.41 -13.70
CA GLY A 428 18.42 -28.15 -12.98
C GLY A 428 18.56 -28.20 -11.45
N SER A 429 19.78 -28.24 -10.90
CA SER A 429 20.03 -28.19 -9.45
C SER A 429 19.45 -26.95 -8.77
N GLY A 430 19.44 -25.81 -9.48
CA GLY A 430 18.78 -24.59 -9.03
C GLY A 430 17.27 -24.78 -8.87
N LEU A 431 16.61 -25.38 -9.86
CA LEU A 431 15.19 -25.72 -9.78
C LEU A 431 14.90 -26.71 -8.66
N LYS A 432 15.68 -27.79 -8.55
CA LYS A 432 15.51 -28.79 -7.50
C LYS A 432 15.55 -28.14 -6.11
N LYS A 433 16.52 -27.25 -5.87
CA LYS A 433 16.66 -26.55 -4.59
C LYS A 433 15.44 -25.68 -4.25
N GLN A 434 14.87 -24.99 -5.25
CA GLN A 434 13.65 -24.21 -5.04
C GLN A 434 12.45 -25.10 -4.70
N ILE A 435 12.33 -26.23 -5.41
CA ILE A 435 11.26 -27.22 -5.20
C ILE A 435 11.38 -27.92 -3.82
N GLU A 436 12.60 -28.21 -3.36
CA GLU A 436 12.85 -28.72 -1.99
C GLU A 436 12.39 -27.71 -0.91
N GLY A 437 12.31 -26.42 -1.25
CA GLY A 437 11.73 -25.39 -0.39
C GLY A 437 10.20 -25.49 -0.22
N CYS A 438 9.51 -26.19 -1.13
CA CYS A 438 8.07 -26.39 -1.08
C CYS A 438 7.63 -27.53 -0.16
N GLY A 439 8.56 -28.41 0.25
CA GLY A 439 8.25 -29.54 1.13
C GLY A 439 9.20 -30.72 0.94
N ALA A 440 8.88 -31.85 1.57
CA ALA A 440 9.67 -33.08 1.46
C ALA A 440 9.58 -33.67 0.04
N LEU A 441 10.55 -33.30 -0.80
CA LEU A 441 10.64 -33.75 -2.19
C LEU A 441 11.05 -35.22 -2.26
N THR A 442 10.24 -36.04 -2.93
CA THR A 442 10.54 -37.45 -3.20
C THR A 442 10.41 -37.76 -4.69
N GLY A 443 11.08 -38.82 -5.15
CA GLY A 443 10.98 -39.24 -6.55
C GLY A 443 11.46 -38.21 -7.57
N TRP A 444 12.39 -37.32 -7.17
CA TRP A 444 12.95 -36.31 -8.08
C TRP A 444 13.66 -36.98 -9.26
N HIS A 445 13.29 -36.54 -10.46
CA HIS A 445 13.91 -36.93 -11.70
C HIS A 445 14.08 -35.71 -12.61
N PHE A 446 15.20 -35.62 -13.30
CA PHE A 446 15.54 -34.51 -14.17
C PHE A 446 16.23 -35.03 -15.42
N ASP A 447 15.65 -34.73 -16.57
CA ASP A 447 16.13 -35.15 -17.89
C ASP A 447 16.42 -33.93 -18.77
N THR A 448 17.50 -33.99 -19.54
CA THR A 448 17.88 -32.96 -20.53
C THR A 448 17.66 -33.40 -21.97
N ASP A 449 17.33 -34.67 -22.20
CA ASP A 449 17.03 -35.22 -23.52
C ASP A 449 15.52 -35.35 -23.69
N THR A 450 14.87 -34.26 -24.11
CA THR A 450 13.42 -34.25 -24.32
C THR A 450 13.09 -34.18 -25.81
N SER A 451 12.25 -35.09 -26.28
CA SER A 451 11.91 -35.27 -27.71
C SER A 451 10.83 -34.30 -28.23
N SER A 452 10.44 -33.29 -27.45
CA SER A 452 9.22 -32.50 -27.66
C SER A 452 9.43 -30.98 -27.71
N GLY A 453 10.66 -30.52 -28.01
CA GLY A 453 10.98 -29.11 -28.18
C GLY A 453 11.33 -28.34 -26.90
N TRP A 454 11.34 -29.03 -25.76
CA TRP A 454 11.84 -28.54 -24.47
C TRP A 454 13.35 -28.82 -24.33
N GLN A 455 14.04 -28.08 -23.47
CA GLN A 455 15.45 -28.35 -23.17
C GLN A 455 15.61 -29.34 -22.01
N TRP A 456 14.60 -29.44 -21.15
CA TRP A 456 14.63 -30.31 -20.00
C TRP A 456 13.22 -30.61 -19.50
N HIS A 457 13.14 -31.66 -18.69
CA HIS A 457 11.93 -32.12 -18.03
C HIS A 457 12.28 -32.53 -16.59
N ALA A 458 11.49 -32.07 -15.63
CA ALA A 458 11.64 -32.39 -14.22
C ALA A 458 10.34 -32.98 -13.66
N THR A 459 10.44 -34.05 -12.89
CA THR A 459 9.30 -34.63 -12.17
C THR A 459 9.64 -34.89 -10.72
N GLY A 460 8.63 -34.92 -9.87
CA GLY A 460 8.78 -35.32 -8.47
C GLY A 460 7.45 -35.32 -7.75
N ASN A 461 7.51 -35.64 -6.46
CA ASN A 461 6.34 -35.62 -5.59
C ASN A 461 6.58 -34.71 -4.38
N LEU A 462 5.57 -33.95 -4.00
CA LEU A 462 5.55 -33.05 -2.86
C LEU A 462 4.29 -33.26 -2.02
N PRO A 463 4.24 -32.87 -0.74
CA PRO A 463 3.02 -32.97 0.06
C PRO A 463 1.80 -32.29 -0.62
N VAL A 464 0.60 -32.83 -0.38
CA VAL A 464 -0.68 -32.24 -0.83
C VAL A 464 -0.73 -30.74 -0.52
N GLY A 465 -1.13 -29.96 -1.53
CA GLY A 465 -1.36 -28.51 -1.40
C GLY A 465 -0.18 -27.63 -1.76
N THR A 466 0.92 -28.19 -2.27
CA THR A 466 2.14 -27.45 -2.64
C THR A 466 2.15 -26.89 -4.06
N LYS A 467 1.04 -27.03 -4.78
CA LYS A 467 0.87 -26.66 -6.20
C LYS A 467 1.33 -25.24 -6.53
N ASP A 468 0.84 -24.22 -5.82
CA ASP A 468 1.20 -22.82 -6.08
C ASP A 468 2.67 -22.53 -5.73
N CYS A 469 3.27 -23.34 -4.84
CA CYS A 469 4.69 -23.24 -4.52
C CYS A 469 5.56 -23.72 -5.69
N VAL A 470 5.14 -24.78 -6.39
CA VAL A 470 5.87 -25.32 -7.55
C VAL A 470 6.00 -24.27 -8.66
N GLY A 471 4.92 -23.56 -9.01
CA GLY A 471 5.02 -22.49 -10.01
C GLY A 471 5.96 -21.36 -9.60
N ARG A 472 5.90 -20.92 -8.34
CA ARG A 472 6.86 -19.90 -7.84
C ARG A 472 8.30 -20.38 -7.80
N ALA A 473 8.53 -21.66 -7.49
CA ALA A 473 9.85 -22.27 -7.51
C ALA A 473 10.44 -22.28 -8.93
N VAL A 474 9.59 -22.50 -9.94
CA VAL A 474 9.95 -22.42 -11.35
C VAL A 474 10.43 -21.02 -11.74
N VAL A 475 9.69 -19.97 -11.37
CA VAL A 475 10.10 -18.57 -11.61
C VAL A 475 11.40 -18.24 -10.87
N SER A 476 11.50 -18.66 -9.61
CA SER A 476 12.69 -18.42 -8.77
C SER A 476 13.94 -19.11 -9.31
N ALA A 477 13.78 -20.24 -10.01
CA ALA A 477 14.86 -20.98 -10.65
C ALA A 477 15.28 -20.39 -12.01
N GLY A 478 14.74 -19.23 -12.40
CA GLY A 478 15.08 -18.56 -13.65
C GLY A 478 14.09 -18.84 -14.79
N GLY A 479 12.93 -19.41 -14.50
CA GLY A 479 11.82 -19.51 -15.45
C GLY A 479 11.11 -18.17 -15.62
N GLU A 480 10.40 -18.02 -16.73
CA GLU A 480 9.61 -16.82 -17.00
C GLU A 480 8.44 -16.67 -16.02
N GLY A 481 7.99 -15.44 -15.81
CA GLY A 481 6.87 -15.12 -14.92
C GLY A 481 5.52 -15.68 -15.40
N PRO A 482 4.41 -15.35 -14.71
CA PRO A 482 3.07 -15.88 -14.97
C PRO A 482 2.59 -15.74 -16.43
N ASP A 483 3.11 -14.77 -17.17
CA ASP A 483 2.72 -14.51 -18.56
C ASP A 483 3.41 -15.43 -19.60
N GLY A 484 4.55 -16.02 -19.26
CA GLY A 484 5.36 -16.89 -20.15
C GLY A 484 5.29 -18.39 -19.82
N CYS A 485 4.91 -18.70 -18.59
CA CYS A 485 4.88 -20.04 -18.03
C CYS A 485 3.43 -20.52 -17.86
N LYS A 486 3.04 -21.62 -18.51
CA LYS A 486 1.66 -22.14 -18.51
C LYS A 486 1.52 -23.35 -17.61
N GLY A 487 0.75 -23.26 -16.53
CA GLY A 487 0.55 -24.39 -15.64
C GLY A 487 -0.57 -24.20 -14.64
N SER A 488 -0.86 -25.25 -13.89
CA SER A 488 -1.95 -25.22 -12.94
C SER A 488 -1.56 -24.47 -11.66
N GLY A 489 -0.28 -24.38 -11.32
CA GLY A 489 0.28 -23.77 -10.11
C GLY A 489 1.08 -22.49 -10.34
N LEU A 490 0.97 -21.88 -11.53
CA LEU A 490 1.63 -20.64 -11.95
C LEU A 490 0.65 -19.46 -11.99
#